data_AF-A0A9P6SW97-F1
#
_entry.id   AF-A0A9P6SW97-F1
#
_cell.length_a   1.000
_cell.length_b   1.000
_cell.length_c   1.000
_cell.angle_alpha   90.00
_cell.angle_beta   90.00
_cell.angle_gamma   90.00
#
_symmetry.space_group_name_H-M   'P 1'
#
loop_
_entity.id
_entity.type
_entity.pdbx_description
1 polymer ?
#
loop_
_entity_poly.entity_id
_entity_poly.type
_entity_poly.pdbx_seq_one_letter_code
_entity_poly.pdbx_strand_id
1 'polypeptide(L)'
;MVQRCQELEATHDWPIKKYLSGSVEVRKSCIAWIPTAKAYAHGWPVLHISNTNVLEDSKIDEKAAIEIRRRFLALSRDVLTAEELCCLDNLENATEHLMVSSASYTLMNLLQQKG
;
A
#
# COMPACT_ATOMS: atom_id res chain seq x y z
N MET A 1 -5.75 -7.38 -23.47
CA MET A 1 -5.46 -7.20 -22.02
C MET A 1 -3.97 -7.08 -21.67
N VAL A 2 -3.03 -7.43 -22.57
CA VAL A 2 -1.57 -7.37 -22.31
C VAL A 2 -1.00 -5.94 -22.29
N GLN A 3 -1.63 -5.01 -23.03
CA GLN A 3 -1.05 -3.68 -23.30
C GLN A 3 -0.92 -2.74 -22.08
N ARG A 4 -1.73 -2.92 -21.02
CA ARG A 4 -1.68 -2.03 -19.83
C ARG A 4 -0.57 -2.35 -18.82
N CYS A 5 -0.02 -3.57 -18.83
CA CYS A 5 1.01 -3.98 -17.87
C CYS A 5 2.42 -3.57 -18.29
N GLN A 6 2.64 -3.34 -19.59
CA GLN A 6 3.94 -2.92 -20.14
C GLN A 6 4.27 -1.46 -19.82
N GLU A 7 3.25 -0.62 -19.62
CA GLU A 7 3.46 0.80 -19.30
C GLU A 7 4.03 1.03 -17.89
N LEU A 8 4.03 0.03 -17.00
CA LEU A 8 4.69 0.15 -15.69
C LEU A 8 6.22 -0.02 -15.77
N GLU A 9 6.74 -0.59 -16.86
CA GLU A 9 8.19 -0.81 -17.04
C GLU A 9 8.86 0.30 -17.86
N ALA A 10 8.08 1.12 -18.59
CA ALA A 10 8.60 1.98 -19.65
C ALA A 10 8.69 3.49 -19.32
N THR A 11 8.16 3.94 -18.19
CA THR A 11 8.17 5.37 -17.82
C THR A 11 9.11 5.64 -16.65
N HIS A 12 10.14 6.44 -16.91
CA HIS A 12 11.10 6.95 -15.91
C HIS A 12 10.54 8.10 -15.04
N ASP A 13 9.30 8.54 -15.29
CA ASP A 13 8.66 9.61 -14.55
C ASP A 13 7.79 9.05 -13.41
N TRP A 14 8.40 8.91 -12.24
CA TRP A 14 7.71 8.57 -11.00
C TRP A 14 7.22 9.84 -10.29
N PRO A 15 6.01 9.83 -9.67
CA PRO A 15 5.09 8.71 -9.51
C PRO A 15 4.06 8.57 -10.65
N ILE A 16 3.87 7.34 -11.16
CA ILE A 16 2.82 7.00 -12.13
C ILE A 16 1.46 6.90 -11.40
N LYS A 17 0.51 7.77 -11.73
CA LYS A 17 -0.87 7.72 -11.21
C LYS A 17 -1.82 7.28 -12.31
N LYS A 18 -2.52 6.16 -12.10
CA LYS A 18 -3.54 5.65 -13.04
C LYS A 18 -4.83 5.31 -12.32
N TYR A 19 -5.96 5.54 -13.02
CA TYR A 19 -7.30 5.25 -12.54
C TYR A 19 -7.93 4.16 -13.41
N LEU A 20 -8.50 3.15 -12.76
CA LEU A 20 -9.24 2.09 -13.45
C LEU A 20 -10.74 2.35 -13.32
N SER A 21 -11.36 2.85 -14.39
CA SER A 21 -12.81 3.06 -14.49
C SER A 21 -13.46 2.06 -15.44
N GLY A 22 -14.77 1.84 -15.30
CA GLY A 22 -15.56 0.92 -16.14
C GLY A 22 -16.83 0.42 -15.46
N SER A 23 -17.74 -0.21 -16.21
CA SER A 23 -19.00 -0.77 -15.68
C SER A 23 -18.76 -1.79 -14.57
N VAL A 24 -19.75 -2.00 -13.69
CA VAL A 24 -19.65 -2.92 -12.54
C VAL A 24 -19.26 -4.34 -12.96
N GLU A 25 -19.72 -4.77 -14.14
CA GLU A 25 -19.42 -6.08 -14.74
C GLU A 25 -17.93 -6.27 -15.07
N VAL A 26 -17.22 -5.17 -15.32
CA VAL A 26 -15.77 -5.19 -15.43
C VAL A 26 -15.22 -5.43 -14.03
N ARG A 27 -14.66 -6.62 -13.80
CA ARG A 27 -14.01 -7.09 -12.56
C ARG A 27 -12.76 -6.28 -12.20
N LYS A 28 -12.92 -4.96 -12.06
CA LYS A 28 -11.87 -3.97 -11.81
C LYS A 28 -11.09 -4.28 -10.53
N SER A 29 -11.77 -4.76 -9.50
CA SER A 29 -11.15 -5.23 -8.25
C SER A 29 -10.15 -6.37 -8.50
N CYS A 30 -10.47 -7.32 -9.38
CA CYS A 30 -9.54 -8.38 -9.77
C CYS A 30 -8.36 -7.85 -10.58
N ILE A 31 -8.60 -6.88 -11.48
CA ILE A 31 -7.54 -6.27 -12.30
C ILE A 31 -6.54 -5.52 -11.43
N ALA A 32 -6.99 -4.85 -10.36
CA ALA A 32 -6.12 -4.15 -9.42
C ALA A 32 -5.16 -5.08 -8.66
N TRP A 33 -5.44 -6.38 -8.59
CA TRP A 33 -4.55 -7.36 -7.95
C TRP A 33 -3.31 -7.69 -8.80
N ILE A 34 -3.40 -7.61 -10.13
CA ILE A 34 -2.29 -7.90 -11.03
C ILE A 34 -1.07 -6.99 -10.78
N PRO A 35 -1.20 -5.65 -10.75
CA PRO A 35 -0.06 -4.79 -10.44
C PRO A 35 0.43 -4.95 -9.00
N THR A 36 -0.45 -5.23 -8.03
CA THR A 36 -0.08 -5.56 -6.65
C THR A 36 0.83 -6.79 -6.58
N ALA A 37 0.42 -7.89 -7.23
CA ALA A 37 1.19 -9.13 -7.25
C ALA A 37 2.53 -8.95 -7.98
N LYS A 38 2.55 -8.17 -9.07
CA LYS A 38 3.78 -7.86 -9.81
C LYS A 38 4.76 -7.06 -8.96
N ALA A 39 4.32 -5.99 -8.29
CA ALA A 39 5.16 -5.19 -7.41
C ALA A 39 5.77 -6.04 -6.28
N TYR A 40 4.96 -6.88 -5.64
CA TYR A 40 5.42 -7.82 -4.63
C TYR A 40 6.49 -8.79 -5.18
N ALA A 41 6.27 -9.37 -6.36
CA ALA A 41 7.24 -10.27 -6.99
C ALA A 41 8.59 -9.59 -7.33
N HIS A 42 8.60 -8.26 -7.50
CA HIS A 42 9.83 -7.48 -7.70
C HIS A 42 10.50 -7.01 -6.40
N GLY A 43 9.98 -7.44 -5.24
CA GLY A 43 10.53 -7.06 -3.95
C GLY A 43 10.12 -5.66 -3.49
N TRP A 44 9.09 -5.07 -4.10
CA TRP A 44 8.65 -3.71 -3.75
C TRP A 44 7.68 -3.75 -2.56
N PRO A 45 7.73 -2.77 -1.65
CA PRO A 45 6.70 -2.61 -0.63
C PRO A 45 5.34 -2.32 -1.27
N VAL A 46 4.29 -2.99 -0.82
CA VAL A 46 2.94 -2.88 -1.38
C VAL A 46 1.89 -2.62 -0.30
N LEU A 47 1.09 -1.57 -0.52
CA LEU A 47 -0.16 -1.34 0.21
C LEU A 47 -1.35 -1.61 -0.72
N HIS A 48 -2.11 -2.66 -0.44
CA HIS A 48 -3.34 -2.98 -1.19
C HIS A 48 -4.59 -2.83 -0.32
N ILE A 49 -5.54 -2.01 -0.79
CA ILE A 49 -6.81 -1.72 -0.10
C ILE A 49 -7.95 -2.17 -0.99
N SER A 50 -8.47 -3.37 -0.73
CA SER A 50 -9.52 -4.01 -1.52
C SER A 50 -10.93 -3.45 -1.28
N ASN A 51 -11.17 -2.85 -0.11
CA ASN A 51 -12.44 -2.24 0.26
C ASN A 51 -12.15 -0.95 1.05
N THR A 52 -12.53 0.20 0.48
CA THR A 52 -12.32 1.52 1.08
C THR A 52 -13.30 1.82 2.21
N ASN A 53 -14.43 1.13 2.29
CA ASN A 53 -15.42 1.32 3.36
C ASN A 53 -14.81 1.08 4.76
N VAL A 54 -13.78 0.21 4.83
CA VAL A 54 -13.05 -0.08 6.07
C VAL A 54 -12.29 1.16 6.59
N LEU A 55 -12.01 2.12 5.71
CA LEU A 55 -11.38 3.41 6.05
C LEU A 55 -12.39 4.55 6.18
N GLU A 56 -13.62 4.38 5.69
CA GLU A 56 -14.70 5.38 5.79
C GLU A 56 -15.49 5.22 7.10
N ASP A 57 -15.68 3.99 7.59
CA ASP A 57 -16.33 3.72 8.87
C ASP A 57 -15.50 4.16 10.09
N SER A 58 -14.20 4.45 9.88
CA SER A 58 -13.35 5.06 10.89
C SER A 58 -13.60 6.57 10.96
N LYS A 59 -14.58 6.99 11.78
CA LYS A 59 -14.75 8.39 12.20
C LYS A 59 -13.55 9.00 12.95
N ILE A 60 -12.48 8.24 13.11
CA ILE A 60 -11.27 8.59 13.86
C ILE A 60 -10.08 8.15 12.99
N ASP A 61 -9.23 9.09 12.60
CA ASP A 61 -8.06 8.89 11.73
C ASP A 61 -7.14 7.74 12.21
N GLU A 62 -7.14 7.46 13.51
CA GLU A 62 -6.38 6.38 14.15
C GLU A 62 -6.81 4.99 13.70
N LYS A 63 -8.11 4.73 13.54
CA LYS A 63 -8.60 3.42 13.09
C LYS A 63 -8.21 3.15 11.63
N ALA A 64 -8.25 4.18 10.79
CA ALA A 64 -7.74 4.10 9.43
C ALA A 64 -6.23 3.83 9.42
N ALA A 65 -5.47 4.52 10.27
CA ALA A 65 -4.02 4.34 10.39
C ALA A 65 -3.64 2.91 10.82
N ILE A 66 -4.35 2.34 11.81
CA ILE A 66 -4.17 0.95 12.25
C ILE A 66 -4.44 -0.01 11.10
N GLU A 67 -5.53 0.18 10.35
CA GLU A 67 -5.88 -0.71 9.26
C GLU A 67 -4.89 -0.63 8.09
N ILE A 68 -4.44 0.58 7.75
CA ILE A 68 -3.39 0.81 6.74
C ILE A 68 -2.11 0.07 7.14
N ARG A 69 -1.65 0.25 8.39
CA ARG A 69 -0.46 -0.42 8.93
C ARG A 69 -0.62 -1.93 8.88
N ARG A 70 -1.74 -2.47 9.38
CA ARG A 70 -2.03 -3.91 9.41
C ARG A 70 -1.96 -4.53 8.02
N ARG A 71 -2.59 -3.89 7.02
CA ARG A 71 -2.58 -4.37 5.63
C ARG A 71 -1.20 -4.29 4.99
N PHE A 72 -0.48 -3.21 5.24
CA PHE A 72 0.87 -3.03 4.71
C PHE A 72 1.81 -4.13 5.23
N LEU A 73 1.86 -4.34 6.55
CA LEU A 73 2.69 -5.38 7.15
C LEU A 73 2.29 -6.78 6.70
N ALA A 74 1.00 -7.05 6.53
CA ALA A 74 0.55 -8.36 6.05
C ALA A 74 1.09 -8.73 4.66
N LEU A 75 1.36 -7.73 3.80
CA LEU A 75 1.82 -7.94 2.43
C LEU A 75 3.30 -7.65 2.20
N SER A 76 3.92 -6.83 3.04
CA SER A 76 5.27 -6.30 2.80
C SER A 76 6.30 -6.71 3.84
N ARG A 77 5.93 -7.43 4.90
CA ARG A 77 6.86 -7.71 6.01
C ARG A 77 8.16 -8.39 5.57
N ASP A 78 8.07 -9.28 4.61
CA ASP A 78 9.17 -10.07 4.05
C ASP A 78 10.07 -9.30 3.07
N VAL A 79 9.59 -8.17 2.54
CA VAL A 79 10.35 -7.27 1.65
C VAL A 79 10.96 -6.08 2.37
N LEU A 80 10.60 -5.86 3.64
CA LEU A 80 11.20 -4.82 4.47
C LEU A 80 12.52 -5.28 5.09
N THR A 81 13.45 -4.34 5.19
CA THR A 81 14.70 -4.53 5.93
C THR A 81 14.44 -4.60 7.43
N ALA A 82 15.40 -5.16 8.18
CA ALA A 82 15.32 -5.23 9.64
C ALA A 82 15.21 -3.84 10.28
N GLU A 83 15.84 -2.81 9.70
CA GLU A 83 15.75 -1.43 10.17
C GLU A 83 14.36 -0.83 9.91
N GLU A 84 13.80 -1.01 8.71
CA GLU A 84 12.45 -0.57 8.37
C GLU A 84 11.38 -1.24 9.27
N LEU A 85 11.53 -2.55 9.54
CA LEU A 85 10.69 -3.28 10.48
C LEU A 85 10.85 -2.78 11.92
N CYS A 86 12.08 -2.56 12.38
CA CYS A 86 12.36 -2.04 13.71
C CYS A 86 11.71 -0.66 13.91
N CYS A 87 11.77 0.22 12.91
CA CYS A 87 11.06 1.50 12.93
C CYS A 87 9.54 1.32 13.07
N LEU A 88 8.96 0.34 12.39
CA LEU A 88 7.52 0.05 12.47
C LEU A 88 7.11 -0.64 13.77
N ASP A 89 7.96 -1.50 14.36
CA ASP A 89 7.70 -2.23 15.61
C ASP A 89 7.96 -1.35 16.84
N ASN A 90 8.94 -0.45 16.81
CA ASN A 90 9.16 0.53 17.88
C ASN A 90 7.99 1.52 18.02
N LEU A 91 7.20 1.69 16.96
CA LEU A 91 5.94 2.44 16.96
C LEU A 91 4.75 1.61 17.48
N GLU A 92 4.90 0.30 17.68
CA GLU A 92 3.85 -0.63 18.16
C GLU A 92 3.73 -0.65 19.69
N ASN A 93 4.86 -0.49 20.40
CA ASN A 93 4.93 -0.64 21.85
C ASN A 93 4.54 0.62 22.64
N ALA A 94 4.15 1.69 21.95
CA ALA A 94 3.81 2.96 22.57
C ALA A 94 2.54 3.54 21.93
N THR A 95 1.54 3.79 22.79
CA THR A 95 0.32 4.63 22.68
C THR A 95 -0.29 4.95 21.30
N GLU A 96 -1.62 5.01 21.25
CA GLU A 96 -2.50 5.27 20.10
C GLU A 96 -2.01 6.38 19.11
N HIS A 97 -1.38 7.45 19.62
CA HIS A 97 -0.83 8.56 18.82
C HIS A 97 0.30 8.15 17.84
N LEU A 98 1.06 7.08 18.12
CA LEU A 98 2.17 6.65 17.27
C LEU A 98 1.74 5.74 16.10
N MET A 99 0.51 5.19 16.15
CA MET A 99 -0.07 4.46 15.02
C MET A 99 -0.28 5.39 13.82
N VAL A 100 -0.72 6.62 14.05
CA VAL A 100 -0.84 7.67 13.01
C VAL A 100 0.55 8.01 12.44
N SER A 101 1.58 8.08 13.30
CA SER A 101 2.97 8.29 12.86
C SER A 101 3.50 7.14 12.01
N SER A 102 3.17 5.89 12.33
CA SER A 102 3.59 4.70 11.56
C SER A 102 2.92 4.61 10.19
N ALA A 103 1.63 4.95 10.09
CA ALA A 103 0.92 5.04 8.81
C ALA A 103 1.50 6.18 7.96
N SER A 104 1.82 7.31 8.58
CA SER A 104 2.48 8.44 7.91
C SER A 104 3.86 8.06 7.38
N TYR A 105 4.68 7.37 8.18
CA TYR A 105 5.98 6.85 7.75
C TYR A 105 5.85 5.85 6.59
N THR A 106 4.86 4.97 6.63
CA THR A 106 4.57 4.04 5.54
C THR A 106 4.25 4.80 4.23
N LEU A 107 3.35 5.78 4.30
CA LEU A 107 2.88 6.54 3.14
C LEU A 107 3.92 7.52 2.58
N MET A 108 4.73 8.13 3.45
CA MET A 108 5.67 9.19 3.06
C MET A 108 7.10 8.69 2.81
N ASN A 109 7.50 7.57 3.42
CA ASN A 109 8.87 7.07 3.30
C ASN A 109 8.88 5.79 2.47
N LEU A 110 8.23 4.72 2.95
CA LEU A 110 8.39 3.39 2.36
C LEU A 110 7.77 3.28 0.97
N LEU A 111 6.59 3.85 0.76
CA LEU A 111 5.90 3.82 -0.54
C LEU A 111 6.40 4.87 -1.54
N GLN A 112 7.17 5.88 -1.09
CA GLN A 112 7.70 6.93 -1.97
C GLN A 112 9.16 6.71 -2.39
N GLN A 113 9.94 5.91 -1.63
CA GLN A 113 11.37 5.73 -1.88
C GLN A 113 11.71 4.59 -2.85
N LYS A 114 10.80 3.62 -3.06
CA LYS A 114 11.03 2.42 -3.88
C LYS A 114 10.13 2.34 -5.13
N GLY A 115 9.48 3.45 -5.49
CA GLY A 115 8.80 3.63 -6.77
C GLY A 115 9.76 4.22 -7.78
#